data_AF-A0A073KBU4-F1
#
_entry.id   AF-A0A073KBU4-F1
#
_cell.length_a   1.000
_cell.length_b   1.000
_cell.length_c   1.000
_cell.angle_alpha   90.00
_cell.angle_beta   90.00
_cell.angle_gamma   90.00
#
_symmetry.space_group_name_H-M   'P 1'
#
loop_
_entity.id
_entity.type
_entity.pdbx_description
1 polymer ?
#
loop_
_entity_poly.entity_id
_entity_poly.type
_entity_poly.pdbx_seq_one_letter_code
_entity_poly.pdbx_strand_id
1 'polypeptide(L)'
;MKNKLPTVKRSVSFREDVFDTAMDMADKYFGGNFSAYLTYLVCADKHGLSRVQQTEDIVEQKEEIKENVANNYVKSDENEDYINNILGM
;
A
#
# COMPACT_ATOMS: atom_id res chain seq x y z
N MET A 1 -1.47 -37.68 18.20
CA MET A 1 -1.26 -36.83 16.99
C MET A 1 -2.20 -35.64 17.12
N LYS A 2 -1.72 -34.40 16.97
CA LYS A 2 -2.64 -33.24 16.93
C LYS A 2 -3.48 -33.37 15.65
N ASN A 3 -4.81 -33.30 15.77
CA ASN A 3 -5.68 -33.31 14.61
C ASN A 3 -5.34 -32.11 13.72
N LYS A 4 -4.90 -32.38 12.49
CA LYS A 4 -4.62 -31.33 11.50
C LYS A 4 -5.94 -30.69 11.12
N LEU A 5 -6.03 -29.37 11.24
CA LEU A 5 -7.22 -28.64 10.77
C LEU A 5 -7.32 -28.75 9.24
N PRO A 6 -8.55 -28.83 8.68
CA PRO A 6 -8.74 -28.89 7.24
C PRO A 6 -8.34 -27.56 6.58
N THR A 7 -7.72 -27.64 5.41
CA THR A 7 -7.45 -26.46 4.56
C THR A 7 -8.72 -26.01 3.86
N VAL A 8 -9.08 -24.73 4.00
CA VAL A 8 -10.22 -24.13 3.32
C VAL A 8 -9.75 -23.48 2.01
N LYS A 9 -10.45 -23.74 0.91
CA LYS A 9 -10.20 -23.09 -0.39
C LYS A 9 -11.29 -22.04 -0.66
N ARG A 10 -10.87 -20.85 -1.07
CA ARG A 10 -11.74 -19.71 -1.41
C ARG A 10 -11.21 -19.01 -2.66
N SER A 11 -12.11 -18.44 -3.43
CA SER A 11 -11.78 -17.51 -4.51
C SER A 11 -11.86 -16.08 -3.95
N VAL A 12 -10.94 -15.23 -4.37
CA VAL A 12 -10.83 -13.82 -3.96
C VAL A 12 -10.49 -13.00 -5.20
N SER A 13 -10.95 -11.75 -5.23
CA SER A 13 -10.66 -10.80 -6.30
C SER A 13 -9.63 -9.79 -5.85
N PHE A 14 -8.68 -9.48 -6.74
CA PHE A 14 -7.68 -8.44 -6.55
C PHE A 14 -7.76 -7.46 -7.71
N ARG A 15 -7.34 -6.22 -7.48
CA ARG A 15 -6.96 -5.36 -8.61
C ARG A 15 -5.71 -5.96 -9.26
N GLU A 16 -5.60 -5.81 -10.57
CA GLU A 16 -4.51 -6.38 -11.37
C GLU A 16 -3.14 -5.88 -10.90
N ASP A 17 -2.99 -4.57 -10.68
CA ASP A 17 -1.75 -3.95 -10.17
C ASP A 17 -1.27 -4.54 -8.83
N VAL A 18 -2.23 -4.77 -7.93
CA VAL A 18 -1.96 -5.37 -6.62
C VAL A 18 -1.62 -6.85 -6.75
N PHE A 19 -2.32 -7.56 -7.64
CA PHE A 19 -2.09 -8.99 -7.88
C PHE A 19 -0.70 -9.23 -8.45
N ASP A 20 -0.29 -8.47 -9.46
CA ASP A 20 1.02 -8.61 -10.10
C ASP A 20 2.14 -8.36 -9.09
N THR A 21 2.04 -7.28 -8.32
CA THR A 21 3.00 -6.98 -7.24
C THR A 21 3.07 -8.12 -6.21
N ALA A 22 1.91 -8.68 -5.83
CA ALA A 22 1.84 -9.76 -4.86
C ALA A 22 2.38 -11.10 -5.43
N MET A 23 2.20 -11.33 -6.73
CA MET A 23 2.76 -12.48 -7.45
C MET A 23 4.28 -12.40 -7.55
N ASP A 24 4.85 -11.24 -7.88
CA ASP A 24 6.30 -11.04 -7.90
C ASP A 24 6.93 -11.37 -6.53
N MET A 25 6.26 -10.96 -5.46
CA MET A 25 6.69 -11.27 -4.08
C MET A 25 6.55 -12.77 -3.77
N ALA A 26 5.48 -13.41 -4.24
CA ALA A 26 5.30 -14.85 -4.09
C ALA A 26 6.37 -15.64 -4.86
N ASP A 27 6.71 -15.23 -6.08
CA ASP A 27 7.78 -15.82 -6.88
C ASP A 27 9.13 -15.69 -6.17
N LYS A 28 9.46 -14.47 -5.73
CA LYS A 28 10.74 -14.16 -5.10
C LYS A 28 10.99 -14.90 -3.79
N TYR A 29 9.98 -15.03 -2.93
CA TYR A 29 10.16 -15.53 -1.56
C TYR A 29 9.52 -16.90 -1.29
N PHE A 30 8.58 -17.33 -2.13
CA PHE A 30 7.78 -18.54 -1.91
C PHE A 30 7.73 -19.46 -3.15
N GLY A 31 8.57 -19.23 -4.16
CA GLY A 31 8.65 -20.06 -5.37
C GLY A 31 7.35 -20.09 -6.17
N GLY A 32 6.64 -18.96 -6.18
CA GLY A 32 5.37 -18.76 -6.91
C GLY A 32 4.15 -19.30 -6.18
N ASN A 33 4.32 -19.79 -4.95
CA ASN A 33 3.20 -20.24 -4.15
C ASN A 33 2.46 -19.04 -3.52
N PHE A 34 1.53 -18.48 -4.28
CA PHE A 34 0.71 -17.36 -3.84
C PHE A 34 -0.06 -17.63 -2.54
N SER A 35 -0.56 -18.85 -2.35
CA SER A 35 -1.27 -19.23 -1.12
C SER A 35 -0.36 -19.22 0.10
N ALA A 36 0.91 -19.60 -0.05
CA ALA A 36 1.90 -19.53 1.02
C ALA A 36 2.24 -18.07 1.36
N TYR A 37 2.38 -17.21 0.34
CA TYR A 37 2.60 -15.78 0.53
C TYR A 37 1.43 -15.12 1.31
N LEU A 38 0.19 -15.36 0.90
CA LEU A 38 -1.00 -14.86 1.62
C LEU A 38 -1.05 -15.37 3.07
N THR A 39 -0.72 -16.64 3.28
CA THR A 39 -0.66 -17.24 4.62
C THR A 39 0.39 -16.53 5.49
N TYR A 40 1.55 -16.22 4.92
CA TYR A 40 2.60 -15.46 5.60
C TYR A 40 2.11 -14.06 6.00
N LEU A 41 1.45 -13.33 5.10
CA LEU A 41 0.92 -12.00 5.40
C LEU A 41 -0.10 -12.02 6.55
N VAL A 42 -1.04 -12.97 6.54
CA VAL A 42 -2.04 -13.11 7.61
C VAL A 42 -1.38 -13.43 8.96
N CYS A 43 -0.36 -14.29 8.96
CA CYS A 43 0.40 -14.58 10.17
C CYS A 43 1.18 -13.36 10.66
N ALA A 44 1.85 -12.63 9.77
CA ALA A 44 2.58 -11.41 10.10
C ALA A 44 1.65 -10.37 10.75
N ASP A 45 0.45 -10.19 10.19
CA ASP A 45 -0.56 -9.30 10.74
C ASP A 45 -1.02 -9.71 12.13
N LYS A 46 -1.37 -10.99 12.30
CA LYS A 46 -1.73 -11.55 13.61
C LYS A 46 -0.65 -11.34 14.69
N HIS A 47 0.62 -11.31 14.29
CA HIS A 47 1.75 -11.08 15.19
C HIS A 47 2.15 -9.60 15.33
N GLY A 48 1.36 -8.67 14.78
CA GLY A 48 1.62 -7.23 14.87
C GLY A 48 2.81 -6.76 14.04
N LEU A 49 3.24 -7.55 13.06
CA LEU A 49 4.36 -7.24 12.16
C LEU A 49 3.90 -6.43 10.93
N SER A 50 2.59 -6.33 10.70
CA SER A 50 2.00 -5.39 9.75
C SER A 50 1.03 -4.45 10.46
N ARG A 51 0.93 -3.21 9.95
CA ARG A 51 -0.13 -2.27 10.29
C ARG A 51 -1.03 -2.13 9.07
N VAL A 52 -2.26 -2.62 9.17
CA VAL A 52 -3.30 -2.32 8.18
C VAL A 52 -3.94 -1.01 8.60
N GLN A 53 -3.67 0.07 7.88
CA GLN A 53 -4.59 1.21 7.86
C GLN A 53 -5.69 0.84 6.89
N GLN A 54 -6.87 0.51 7.42
CA GLN A 54 -8.06 0.56 6.60
C GLN A 54 -8.29 2.04 6.31
N THR A 55 -8.07 2.46 5.06
CA THR A 55 -8.72 3.68 4.59
C THR A 55 -10.20 3.37 4.54
N GLU A 56 -10.91 3.69 5.62
CA GLU A 56 -12.34 3.95 5.54
C GLU A 56 -12.53 4.93 4.38
N ASP A 57 -13.32 4.49 3.41
CA ASP A 57 -13.77 5.18 2.21
C ASP A 57 -12.90 6.34 1.68
N ILE A 58 -12.41 6.20 0.44
CA ILE A 58 -11.75 7.21 -0.40
C ILE A 58 -12.58 8.52 -0.56
N VAL A 59 -13.75 8.62 0.08
CA VAL A 59 -14.69 9.73 0.00
C VAL A 59 -14.28 10.92 0.90
N GLU A 60 -13.66 10.72 2.07
CA GLU A 60 -13.40 11.84 3.00
C GLU A 60 -11.99 12.48 2.91
N GLN A 61 -11.00 11.80 2.33
CA GLN A 61 -9.62 12.34 2.26
C GLN A 61 -9.44 13.54 1.30
N LYS A 62 -10.48 13.95 0.57
CA LYS A 62 -10.41 15.13 -0.30
C LYS A 62 -10.47 16.46 0.47
N GLU A 63 -11.02 16.49 1.68
CA GLU A 63 -11.14 17.74 2.44
C GLU A 63 -9.85 18.10 3.20
N GLU A 64 -9.17 17.13 3.82
CA GLU A 64 -7.90 17.39 4.53
C GLU A 64 -6.74 17.81 3.62
N ILE A 65 -6.73 17.37 2.35
CA ILE A 65 -5.67 17.78 1.39
C ILE A 65 -5.87 19.24 0.99
N LYS A 66 -7.11 19.73 0.84
CA LYS A 66 -7.35 21.15 0.50
C LYS A 66 -6.94 22.09 1.62
N GLU A 67 -7.16 21.71 2.87
CA GLU A 67 -6.84 22.56 4.02
C GLU A 67 -5.32 22.64 4.26
N ASN A 68 -4.59 21.54 4.03
CA ASN A 68 -3.13 21.52 4.13
C ASN A 68 -2.41 22.23 2.97
N VAL A 69 -2.99 22.25 1.76
CA VAL A 69 -2.44 23.00 0.62
C VAL A 69 -2.70 24.51 0.78
N ALA A 70 -3.87 24.91 1.29
CA ALA A 70 -4.17 26.32 1.56
C ALA A 70 -3.26 26.94 2.64
N ASN A 71 -2.93 26.19 3.69
CA ASN A 71 -2.08 26.67 4.78
C ASN A 71 -0.59 26.76 4.42
N ASN A 72 -0.13 26.03 3.41
CA ASN A 72 1.26 26.09 2.93
C ASN A 72 1.51 27.16 1.85
N TYR A 73 0.46 27.74 1.26
CA TYR A 73 0.60 28.79 0.23
C TYR A 73 0.74 30.22 0.78
N VAL A 74 0.74 30.41 2.11
CA VAL A 74 0.83 31.75 2.75
C VAL A 74 2.22 32.02 3.34
N LYS A 75 3.21 31.14 3.15
CA LYS A 75 4.58 31.39 3.64
C LYS A 75 5.65 30.87 2.69
N SER A 76 5.94 31.65 1.66
CA SER A 76 7.30 32.12 1.35
C SER A 76 7.28 32.81 -0.02
N ASP A 77 7.15 34.14 0.00
CA ASP A 77 7.82 34.97 -0.99
C ASP A 77 9.31 34.60 -1.00
N GLU A 78 9.94 34.63 -2.18
CA GLU A 78 11.35 34.33 -2.47
C GLU A 78 11.68 32.87 -2.87
N ASN A 79 11.50 32.53 -4.16
CA ASN A 79 12.47 31.76 -4.97
C ASN A 79 11.96 31.53 -6.42
N GLU A 80 11.95 32.59 -7.24
CA GLU A 80 11.77 32.43 -8.71
C GLU A 80 13.02 31.83 -9.39
N ASP A 81 14.18 31.86 -8.74
CA ASP A 81 15.45 31.40 -9.33
C ASP A 81 15.60 29.87 -9.42
N TYR A 82 14.86 29.11 -8.61
CA TYR A 82 14.97 27.65 -8.59
C TYR A 82 14.27 26.99 -9.78
N ILE A 83 13.18 27.58 -10.28
CA ILE A 83 12.39 27.02 -11.39
C ILE A 83 13.11 27.22 -12.74
N ASN A 84 13.76 28.38 -12.94
CA ASN A 84 14.47 28.66 -14.19
C ASN A 84 15.69 27.75 -14.40
N ASN A 85 16.38 27.37 -13.31
CA ASN A 85 17.50 26.42 -13.39
C ASN A 85 17.09 24.97 -13.72
N ILE A 86 15.86 24.56 -13.41
CA ILE A 86 15.37 23.22 -13.72
C ILE A 86 14.87 23.14 -15.17
N LEU A 87 14.29 24.22 -15.69
CA LEU A 87 13.72 24.26 -17.03
C LEU A 87 14.71 24.66 -18.12
N GLY A 88 15.96 24.98 -17.77
CA GLY A 88 17.03 25.28 -18.73
C GLY A 88 16.70 26.45 -19.65
N MET A 89 16.06 27.49 -19.11
CA MET A 89 15.87 28.78 -19.75
C MET A 89 16.77 29.83 -19.13
#